data_AF-A0A9E1Y494-F1
#
_entry.id   AF-A0A9E1Y494-F1
#
_cell.length_a   1.000
_cell.length_b   1.000
_cell.length_c   1.000
_cell.angle_alpha   90.00
_cell.angle_beta   90.00
_cell.angle_gamma   90.00
#
_symmetry.space_group_name_H-M   'P 1'
#
loop_
_entity.id
_entity.type
_entity.pdbx_description
1 polymer ?
#
loop_
_entity_poly.entity_id
_entity_poly.type
_entity_poly.pdbx_seq_one_letter_code
_entity_poly.pdbx_strand_id
1 'polypeptide(L)'
;MSEEFWWDALNEFFVDYADMNDLEEENYLGKVFLVVIDDQDLDSENNDSLRIKNNTTFDEIDKFEPWIGKEEVDEWKKTWSELSSYDKSSQLELLLYSDEWRYVCSLTITKEQMKESLEEY
;
A
#
# COMPACT_ATOMS: atom_id res chain seq x y z
N MET A 1 12.61 7.25 13.04
CA MET A 1 11.48 7.10 12.12
C MET A 1 10.34 6.48 12.89
N SER A 2 9.23 7.19 12.97
CA SER A 2 8.01 6.65 13.58
C SER A 2 7.19 5.96 12.49
N GLU A 3 6.76 4.72 12.73
CA GLU A 3 5.86 4.00 11.82
C GLU A 3 4.56 4.79 11.56
N GLU A 4 4.10 5.52 12.59
CA GLU A 4 2.95 6.42 12.53
C GLU A 4 3.09 7.49 11.45
N PHE A 5 4.29 8.09 11.29
CA PHE A 5 4.51 9.09 10.25
C PHE A 5 4.30 8.51 8.85
N TRP A 6 4.83 7.31 8.59
CA TRP A 6 4.68 6.66 7.29
C TRP A 6 3.26 6.17 7.03
N TRP A 7 2.51 5.79 8.06
CA TRP A 7 1.10 5.47 7.93
C TRP A 7 0.27 6.69 7.54
N ASP A 8 0.45 7.83 8.20
CA ASP A 8 -0.23 9.08 7.83
C ASP A 8 0.16 9.50 6.40
N ALA A 9 1.46 9.48 6.08
CA ALA A 9 1.95 9.82 4.75
C ALA A 9 1.41 8.92 3.63
N LEU A 10 1.32 7.60 3.88
CA LEU A 10 0.75 6.65 2.91
C LEU A 10 -0.76 6.86 2.72
N ASN A 11 -1.47 7.15 3.81
CA ASN A 11 -2.90 7.43 3.74
C ASN A 11 -3.16 8.70 2.91
N GLU A 12 -2.52 9.82 3.25
CA GLU A 12 -2.63 11.08 2.51
C GLU A 12 -2.24 10.90 1.04
N PHE A 13 -1.09 10.25 0.77
CA PHE A 13 -0.63 9.97 -0.59
C PHE A 13 -1.65 9.18 -1.41
N PHE A 14 -2.25 8.13 -0.83
CA PHE A 14 -3.17 7.29 -1.57
C PHE A 14 -4.53 7.95 -1.79
N VAL A 15 -5.01 8.71 -0.81
CA VAL A 15 -6.24 9.52 -0.92
C VAL A 15 -6.09 10.56 -2.03
N ASP A 16 -4.99 11.32 -2.03
CA ASP A 16 -4.66 12.26 -3.09
C ASP A 16 -4.56 11.56 -4.45
N TYR A 17 -3.89 10.41 -4.52
CA TYR A 17 -3.78 9.63 -5.74
C TYR A 17 -5.16 9.18 -6.25
N ALA A 18 -6.05 8.75 -5.36
CA ALA A 18 -7.39 8.30 -5.71
C ALA A 18 -8.27 9.44 -6.22
N ASP A 19 -8.25 10.60 -5.55
CA ASP A 19 -9.00 11.79 -5.95
C ASP A 19 -8.48 12.35 -7.29
N MET A 20 -7.16 12.54 -7.43
CA MET A 20 -6.55 13.07 -8.65
C MET A 20 -6.77 12.18 -9.89
N ASN A 21 -6.95 10.88 -9.70
CA ASN A 21 -7.17 9.91 -10.79
C ASN A 21 -8.63 9.47 -10.92
N ASP A 22 -9.57 10.04 -10.16
CA ASP A 22 -11.00 9.67 -10.16
C ASP A 22 -11.21 8.15 -9.98
N LEU A 23 -10.48 7.55 -9.03
CA LEU A 23 -10.51 6.10 -8.82
C LEU A 23 -11.81 5.66 -8.14
N GLU A 24 -12.61 4.88 -8.86
CA GLU A 24 -13.76 4.19 -8.28
C GLU A 24 -13.36 3.11 -7.25
N GLU A 25 -14.25 2.78 -6.32
CA GLU A 25 -14.02 1.78 -5.24
C GLU A 25 -13.44 0.45 -5.76
N GLU A 26 -13.94 -0.04 -6.90
CA GLU A 26 -13.48 -1.28 -7.54
C GLU A 26 -12.03 -1.23 -8.02
N ASN A 27 -11.48 -0.03 -8.17
CA ASN A 27 -10.12 0.18 -8.65
C ASN A 27 -9.07 0.13 -7.53
N TYR A 28 -9.48 0.14 -6.26
CA TYR A 28 -8.55 0.06 -5.14
C TYR A 28 -8.91 -0.99 -4.09
N LEU A 29 -10.20 -1.28 -3.85
CA LEU A 29 -10.59 -2.35 -2.93
C LEU A 29 -10.22 -3.72 -3.52
N GLY A 30 -9.81 -4.66 -2.67
CA GLY A 30 -9.33 -5.96 -3.14
C GLY A 30 -7.90 -5.95 -3.67
N LYS A 31 -7.22 -4.79 -3.62
CA LYS A 31 -5.91 -4.62 -4.21
C LYS A 31 -4.82 -4.37 -3.18
N VAL A 32 -3.62 -4.77 -3.58
CA VAL A 32 -2.37 -4.49 -2.92
C VAL A 32 -1.58 -3.56 -3.85
N PHE A 33 -1.19 -2.40 -3.34
CA PHE A 33 -0.35 -1.44 -4.04
C PHE A 33 1.07 -1.51 -3.50
N LEU A 34 2.02 -1.68 -4.41
CA LEU A 34 3.44 -1.55 -4.10
C LEU A 34 3.81 -0.08 -4.27
N VAL A 35 4.12 0.58 -3.16
CA VAL A 35 4.55 1.97 -3.08
C VAL A 35 6.05 1.99 -2.84
N VAL A 36 6.75 2.89 -3.53
CA VAL A 36 8.19 3.06 -3.41
C VAL A 36 8.51 4.49 -3.00
N ILE A 37 9.53 4.64 -2.16
CA ILE A 37 10.12 5.91 -1.76
C ILE A 37 11.63 5.89 -1.98
N ASP A 38 12.25 7.04 -2.24
CA ASP A 38 13.71 7.10 -2.34
C ASP A 38 14.35 6.93 -0.95
N ASP A 39 15.39 6.09 -0.84
CA ASP A 39 16.03 5.79 0.45
C ASP A 39 16.56 7.05 1.18
N GLN A 40 16.92 8.09 0.41
CA GLN A 40 17.38 9.38 0.95
C GLN A 40 16.29 10.16 1.67
N ASP A 41 15.03 9.97 1.29
CA ASP A 41 13.88 10.66 1.87
C ASP A 41 13.37 9.96 3.14
N LEU A 42 13.70 8.68 3.32
CA LEU A 42 13.34 7.92 4.53
C LEU A 42 13.91 8.58 5.80
N ASP A 43 15.20 8.88 5.82
CA ASP A 43 15.87 9.47 6.98
C ASP A 43 15.39 10.90 7.30
N SER A 44 14.80 11.57 6.31
CA SER A 44 14.36 12.97 6.42
C SER A 44 12.87 13.11 6.71
N GLU A 45 12.13 12.00 6.82
CA GLU A 45 10.66 12.01 6.94
C GLU A 45 10.03 12.90 5.85
N ASN A 46 10.57 12.78 4.63
CA ASN A 46 10.04 13.46 3.45
C ASN A 46 9.25 12.45 2.62
N ASN A 47 8.02 12.77 2.22
CA ASN A 47 7.16 11.85 1.47
C ASN A 47 6.96 12.29 -0.01
N ASP A 48 7.63 13.34 -0.46
CA ASP A 48 7.53 13.88 -1.83
C ASP A 48 7.85 12.85 -2.94
N SER A 49 8.71 11.87 -2.66
CA SER A 49 9.13 10.87 -3.64
C SER A 49 8.28 9.58 -3.64
N LEU A 50 7.22 9.52 -2.82
CA LEU A 50 6.27 8.42 -2.82
C LEU A 50 5.64 8.24 -4.20
N ARG A 51 5.63 7.00 -4.67
CA ARG A 51 5.08 6.65 -5.98
C ARG A 51 4.60 5.22 -6.02
N ILE A 52 3.49 4.99 -6.73
CA ILE A 52 3.00 3.63 -6.97
C ILE A 52 3.90 2.98 -8.02
N LYS A 53 4.57 1.90 -7.63
CA LYS A 53 5.35 1.06 -8.53
C LYS A 53 4.45 0.16 -9.36
N ASN A 54 3.53 -0.52 -8.69
CA ASN A 54 2.61 -1.47 -9.30
C ASN A 54 1.43 -1.76 -8.36
N ASN A 55 0.39 -2.41 -8.85
CA ASN A 55 -0.69 -2.95 -8.04
C ASN A 55 -1.13 -4.32 -8.55
N THR A 56 -1.69 -5.11 -7.65
CA THR A 56 -2.20 -6.45 -7.92
C THR A 56 -3.31 -6.79 -6.92
N THR A 57 -3.86 -7.99 -6.97
CA THR A 57 -4.79 -8.49 -5.95
C THR A 57 -4.03 -9.31 -4.91
N PHE A 58 -4.65 -9.53 -3.74
CA PHE A 58 -4.09 -10.38 -2.67
C PHE A 58 -3.66 -11.78 -3.17
N ASP A 59 -4.41 -12.35 -4.12
CA ASP A 59 -4.14 -13.69 -4.66
C ASP A 59 -3.08 -13.69 -5.78
N GLU A 60 -2.74 -12.52 -6.34
CA GLU A 60 -1.76 -12.34 -7.40
C GLU A 60 -0.50 -11.60 -6.93
N ILE A 61 -0.18 -11.69 -5.63
CA ILE A 61 1.00 -11.03 -5.04
C ILE A 61 2.33 -11.57 -5.57
N ASP A 62 2.35 -12.77 -6.17
CA ASP A 62 3.50 -13.30 -6.91
C ASP A 62 4.01 -12.34 -7.99
N LYS A 63 3.14 -11.46 -8.52
CA LYS A 63 3.56 -10.42 -9.46
C LYS A 63 4.61 -9.48 -8.88
N PHE A 64 4.72 -9.39 -7.55
CA PHE A 64 5.72 -8.55 -6.88
C PHE A 64 7.07 -9.23 -6.66
N GLU A 65 7.19 -10.55 -6.90
CA GLU A 65 8.46 -11.30 -6.75
C GLU A 65 9.66 -10.65 -7.46
N PRO A 66 9.54 -10.05 -8.67
CA PRO A 66 10.67 -9.39 -9.33
C PRO A 66 11.23 -8.17 -8.58
N TRP A 67 10.49 -7.62 -7.62
CA TRP A 67 10.87 -6.42 -6.86
C TRP A 67 11.24 -6.76 -5.42
N ILE A 68 10.34 -7.43 -4.69
CA ILE A 68 10.51 -7.67 -3.25
C ILE A 68 11.11 -9.05 -2.93
N GLY A 69 11.30 -9.88 -3.97
CA GLY A 69 11.83 -11.23 -3.82
C GLY A 69 10.81 -12.25 -3.35
N LYS A 70 11.16 -13.52 -3.50
CA LYS A 70 10.25 -14.64 -3.23
C LYS A 70 9.95 -14.83 -1.74
N GLU A 71 10.95 -14.69 -0.89
CA GLU A 71 10.80 -14.89 0.56
C GLU A 71 9.75 -13.94 1.12
N GLU A 72 9.83 -12.66 0.75
CA GLU A 72 8.88 -11.63 1.16
C GLU A 72 7.45 -11.89 0.62
N VAL A 73 7.34 -12.30 -0.66
CA VAL A 73 6.04 -12.70 -1.25
C VAL A 73 5.42 -13.87 -0.46
N ASP A 74 6.21 -14.88 -0.09
CA ASP A 74 5.74 -16.03 0.69
C ASP A 74 5.29 -15.61 2.10
N GLU A 75 5.95 -14.62 2.72
CA GLU A 75 5.52 -14.03 4.00
C GLU A 75 4.18 -13.31 3.86
N TRP A 76 4.01 -12.44 2.86
CA TRP A 76 2.73 -11.76 2.61
C TRP A 76 1.58 -12.72 2.33
N LYS A 77 1.82 -13.75 1.51
CA LYS A 77 0.84 -14.80 1.26
C LYS A 77 0.41 -15.51 2.54
N LYS A 78 1.36 -15.77 3.44
CA LYS A 78 1.06 -16.40 4.74
C LYS A 78 0.23 -15.45 5.60
N THR A 79 0.62 -14.18 5.69
CA THR A 79 -0.13 -13.14 6.43
C THR A 79 -1.59 -13.05 5.94
N TRP A 80 -1.83 -13.12 4.64
CA TRP A 80 -3.17 -13.01 4.07
C TRP A 80 -3.89 -14.34 3.89
N SER A 81 -3.27 -15.47 4.23
CA SER A 81 -3.90 -16.79 4.12
C SER A 81 -5.06 -16.97 5.10
N GLU A 82 -5.06 -16.21 6.19
CA GLU A 82 -6.09 -16.25 7.23
C GLU A 82 -7.23 -15.25 6.96
N LEU A 83 -7.05 -14.32 6.01
CA LEU A 83 -8.09 -13.35 5.65
C LEU A 83 -9.24 -14.02 4.90
N SER A 84 -10.47 -13.66 5.26
CA SER A 84 -11.63 -14.12 4.51
C SER A 84 -11.70 -13.46 3.13
N SER A 85 -12.47 -14.06 2.23
CA SER A 85 -12.75 -13.44 0.92
C SER A 85 -13.43 -12.09 1.06
N TYR A 86 -14.24 -11.90 2.11
CA TYR A 86 -14.86 -10.62 2.41
C TYR A 86 -13.79 -9.59 2.78
N ASP A 87 -12.93 -9.89 3.76
CA ASP A 87 -11.88 -8.98 4.23
C ASP A 87 -11.00 -8.51 3.08
N LYS A 88 -10.50 -9.47 2.27
CA LYS A 88 -9.70 -9.16 1.08
C LYS A 88 -10.43 -8.19 0.15
N SER A 89 -11.71 -8.42 -0.14
CA SER A 89 -12.50 -7.59 -1.05
C SER A 89 -12.91 -6.22 -0.48
N SER A 90 -12.89 -6.06 0.86
CA SER A 90 -13.36 -4.85 1.55
C SER A 90 -12.23 -3.94 2.04
N GLN A 91 -10.98 -4.29 1.74
CA GLN A 91 -9.81 -3.52 2.13
C GLN A 91 -8.85 -3.36 0.96
N LEU A 92 -7.96 -2.38 1.07
CA LEU A 92 -6.78 -2.25 0.23
C LEU A 92 -5.54 -2.30 1.13
N GLU A 93 -4.44 -2.76 0.57
CA GLU A 93 -3.15 -2.82 1.27
C GLU A 93 -2.13 -1.96 0.53
N LEU A 94 -1.43 -1.10 1.26
CA LEU A 94 -0.30 -0.33 0.76
C LEU A 94 0.98 -0.93 1.34
N LEU A 95 1.88 -1.38 0.48
CA LEU A 95 3.18 -1.90 0.86
C LEU A 95 4.26 -0.88 0.52
N LEU A 96 4.91 -0.29 1.52
CA LEU A 96 5.97 0.70 1.31
C LEU A 96 7.35 0.06 1.37
N TYR A 97 8.10 0.26 0.28
CA TYR A 97 9.49 -0.14 0.13
C TYR A 97 10.35 1.05 -0.26
N SER A 98 11.64 1.01 0.07
CA SER A 98 12.61 1.93 -0.55
C SER A 98 12.86 1.57 -2.01
N ASP A 99 13.50 2.47 -2.76
CA ASP A 99 13.94 2.22 -4.13
C ASP A 99 15.08 1.18 -4.23
N GLU A 100 15.70 0.84 -3.10
CA GLU A 100 16.58 -0.32 -2.91
C GLU A 100 15.84 -1.61 -2.51
N TRP A 101 14.50 -1.60 -2.52
CA TRP A 101 13.63 -2.72 -2.16
C TRP A 101 13.73 -3.16 -0.70
N ARG A 102 14.06 -2.24 0.19
CA ARG A 102 13.98 -2.48 1.64
C ARG A 102 12.56 -2.23 2.12
N TYR A 103 11.97 -3.20 2.82
CA TYR A 103 10.68 -3.02 3.47
C TYR A 103 10.73 -1.89 4.52
N VAL A 104 9.73 -1.00 4.48
CA VAL A 104 9.59 0.12 5.41
C VAL A 104 8.43 -0.13 6.35
N CYS A 105 7.21 -0.20 5.82
CA CYS A 105 5.98 -0.52 6.54
C CYS A 105 4.87 -0.94 5.57
N SER A 106 3.74 -1.36 6.12
CA SER A 106 2.51 -1.54 5.36
C SER A 106 1.34 -0.85 6.07
N LEU A 107 0.31 -0.53 5.29
CA LEU A 107 -0.92 0.07 5.78
C LEU A 107 -2.12 -0.61 5.12
N THR A 108 -2.99 -1.19 5.95
CA THR A 108 -4.30 -1.67 5.52
C THR A 108 -5.32 -0.55 5.69
N ILE A 109 -6.04 -0.20 4.62
CA ILE A 109 -7.14 0.77 4.66
C ILE A 109 -8.43 0.02 4.34
N THR A 110 -9.38 0.03 5.26
CA THR A 110 -10.71 -0.55 5.04
C THR A 110 -11.57 0.36 4.18
N LYS A 111 -12.60 -0.20 3.56
CA LYS A 111 -13.61 0.57 2.82
C LYS A 111 -14.20 1.73 3.62
N GLU A 112 -14.45 1.54 4.91
CA GLU A 112 -15.01 2.58 5.77
C GLU A 112 -14.01 3.72 5.98
N GLN A 113 -12.76 3.40 6.32
CA GLN A 113 -11.69 4.39 6.49
C GLN A 113 -11.43 5.19 5.21
N MET A 114 -11.39 4.53 4.05
CA MET A 114 -11.17 5.22 2.78
C MET A 114 -12.30 6.22 2.47
N LYS A 115 -13.55 5.88 2.81
CA LYS A 115 -14.67 6.81 2.63
C LYS A 115 -14.54 8.01 3.55
N GLU A 116 -14.24 7.78 4.82
CA GLU A 116 -14.01 8.86 5.79
C GLU A 116 -12.90 9.79 5.29
N SER A 117 -11.76 9.26 4.84
CA SER A 117 -10.66 10.08 4.33
C SER A 117 -10.99 10.85 3.04
N LEU A 118 -11.81 10.29 2.14
CA LEU A 118 -12.25 10.99 0.93
C LEU A 118 -13.34 12.05 1.20
N GLU A 119 -14.16 11.90 2.25
CA GLU A 119 -15.17 12.88 2.63
C GLU A 119 -14.60 14.08 3.42
N GLU A 120 -13.42 13.90 4.04
CA GLU A 120 -12.69 14.96 4.76
C GLU A 120 -11.83 15.85 3.85
N TYR A 121 -11.72 15.51 2.56
CA TYR A 121 -11.04 16.27 1.50
C TYR A 121 -11.99 17.14 0.67
#